data_AF-A0A523NLL8-F1
#
_entry.id   AF-A0A523NLL8-F1
#
_cell.length_a   1.000
_cell.length_b   1.000
_cell.length_c   1.000
_cell.angle_alpha   90.00
_cell.angle_beta   90.00
_cell.angle_gamma   90.00
#
_symmetry.space_group_name_H-M   'P 1'
#
loop_
_entity.id
_entity.type
_entity.pdbx_description
1 polymer ?
#
loop_
_entity_poly.entity_id
_entity_poly.type
_entity_poly.pdbx_seq_one_letter_code
_entity_poly.pdbx_strand_id
1 'polypeptide(L)'
;MLEAANSVDPLSLLEMVSRSTPVAKGVLLLLLVFSVVSWAIILTKFFIFRRARKEDLMFLQIFSKSDSLTNIYNFCKELKFSPIARVFLAGYHELYVYKEIGRSRSKSLQGRPLNLNSKDLKGVSLALTKSINHEIEKLGHRLEFLATTGSTTPFIGLFGTVWGIMHAFRLIGMKGSASIGGVAPGIAEALIATAAGLVAAIPAVVFFNYLNSRIQGFHHRLEDFSGDFVFMVEKDFMNSSSDAVPMEEL
;
A
#
# COMPACT_ATOMS: atom_id res chain seq x y z
N MET A 1 -17.63 -42.47 -34.74
CA MET A 1 -16.83 -41.40 -35.36
C MET A 1 -16.74 -40.28 -34.34
N LEU A 2 -15.70 -40.30 -33.51
CA LEU A 2 -15.51 -39.37 -32.40
C LEU A 2 -14.82 -38.10 -32.92
N GLU A 3 -15.42 -36.95 -32.65
CA GLU A 3 -14.79 -35.63 -32.75
C GLU A 3 -13.46 -35.64 -32.02
N ALA A 4 -12.37 -35.49 -32.76
CA ALA A 4 -11.10 -35.09 -32.18
C ALA A 4 -11.27 -33.63 -31.74
N ALA A 5 -11.58 -33.45 -30.46
CA ALA A 5 -11.41 -32.18 -29.78
C ALA A 5 -9.96 -31.74 -29.99
N ASN A 6 -9.77 -30.75 -30.88
CA ASN A 6 -8.49 -30.10 -31.08
C ASN A 6 -8.13 -29.45 -29.74
N SER A 7 -7.28 -30.14 -28.98
CA SER A 7 -6.54 -29.53 -27.89
C SER A 7 -5.81 -28.34 -28.50
N VAL A 8 -6.06 -27.15 -27.95
CA VAL A 8 -5.30 -25.96 -28.31
C VAL A 8 -3.88 -26.23 -27.86
N ASP A 9 -3.07 -26.83 -28.73
CA ASP A 9 -1.68 -27.15 -28.42
C ASP A 9 -0.98 -25.83 -28.04
N PRO A 10 -0.31 -25.74 -26.87
CA PRO A 10 0.43 -24.55 -26.47
C PRO A 10 1.46 -24.13 -27.53
N LEU A 11 1.98 -25.10 -28.28
CA LEU A 11 2.84 -24.90 -29.44
C LEU A 11 2.14 -24.09 -30.55
N SER A 12 0.84 -24.27 -30.78
CA SER A 12 0.06 -23.51 -31.76
C SER A 12 -0.11 -22.03 -31.38
N LEU A 13 -0.44 -21.72 -30.13
CA LEU A 13 -0.53 -20.32 -29.66
C LEU A 13 0.82 -19.61 -29.71
N LEU A 14 1.88 -20.31 -29.29
CA LEU A 14 3.23 -19.77 -29.31
C LEU A 14 3.74 -19.59 -30.75
N GLU A 15 3.40 -20.51 -31.65
CA GLU A 15 3.72 -20.42 -33.07
C GLU A 15 2.93 -19.31 -33.78
N MET A 16 1.66 -19.10 -33.42
CA MET A 16 0.86 -17.95 -33.87
C MET A 16 1.48 -16.63 -33.41
N VAL A 17 1.83 -16.52 -32.12
CA VAL A 17 2.52 -15.31 -31.60
C VAL A 17 3.90 -15.15 -32.24
N SER A 18 4.62 -16.23 -32.53
CA SER A 18 5.92 -16.18 -33.21
C SER A 18 5.82 -15.68 -34.66
N ARG A 19 4.72 -15.98 -35.36
CA ARG A 19 4.45 -15.49 -36.72
C ARG A 19 3.78 -14.11 -36.77
N SER A 20 3.40 -13.57 -35.61
CA SER A 20 2.70 -12.29 -35.48
C SER A 20 3.54 -11.07 -35.85
N THR A 21 2.84 -9.97 -36.13
CA THR A 21 3.46 -8.68 -36.43
C THR A 21 4.34 -8.18 -35.27
N PRO A 22 5.43 -7.43 -35.54
CA PRO A 22 6.29 -6.87 -34.48
C PRO A 22 5.52 -6.04 -33.44
N VAL A 23 4.47 -5.34 -33.87
CA VAL A 23 3.61 -4.53 -32.99
C VAL A 23 2.80 -5.42 -32.05
N ALA A 24 2.19 -6.50 -32.55
CA ALA A 24 1.43 -7.44 -31.72
C ALA A 24 2.32 -8.09 -30.64
N LYS A 25 3.55 -8.49 -31.01
CA LYS A 25 4.55 -9.00 -30.06
C LYS A 25 4.88 -7.95 -28.99
N GLY A 26 5.09 -6.70 -29.39
CA GLY A 26 5.36 -5.60 -28.48
C GLY A 26 4.22 -5.36 -27.48
N VAL A 27 2.97 -5.37 -27.96
CA VAL A 27 1.77 -5.25 -27.11
C VAL A 27 1.69 -6.39 -26.10
N LEU A 28 1.83 -7.64 -26.55
CA LEU A 28 1.77 -8.82 -25.68
C LEU A 28 2.90 -8.83 -24.65
N LEU A 29 4.13 -8.48 -25.05
CA LEU A 29 5.27 -8.36 -24.14
C LEU A 29 5.02 -7.29 -23.08
N LEU A 30 4.52 -6.12 -23.49
CA LEU A 30 4.21 -5.03 -22.57
C LEU A 30 3.15 -5.46 -21.54
N LEU A 31 2.06 -6.07 -22.01
CA LEU A 31 1.00 -6.61 -21.14
C LEU A 31 1.51 -7.68 -20.17
N LEU A 32 2.43 -8.54 -20.64
CA LEU A 32 3.07 -9.54 -19.79
C LEU A 32 3.89 -8.89 -18.68
N VAL A 33 4.68 -7.84 -18.99
CA VAL A 33 5.45 -7.08 -17.98
C VAL A 33 4.51 -6.45 -16.95
N PHE A 34 3.44 -5.80 -17.39
CA PHE A 34 2.42 -5.23 -16.48
C PHE A 34 1.82 -6.29 -15.55
N SER A 35 1.48 -7.46 -16.08
CA SER A 35 0.94 -8.58 -15.31
C SER A 35 1.94 -9.11 -14.27
N VAL A 36 3.18 -9.38 -14.68
CA VAL A 36 4.24 -9.89 -13.77
C VAL A 36 4.53 -8.90 -12.65
N VAL A 37 4.68 -7.61 -12.98
CA VAL A 37 4.95 -6.57 -11.97
C VAL A 37 3.76 -6.43 -11.02
N SER A 38 2.52 -6.51 -11.51
CA SER A 38 1.32 -6.46 -10.67
C SER A 38 1.29 -7.61 -9.67
N TRP A 39 1.49 -8.85 -10.12
CA TRP A 39 1.55 -10.01 -9.24
C TRP A 39 2.68 -9.92 -8.20
N ALA A 40 3.86 -9.42 -8.59
CA ALA A 40 4.96 -9.20 -7.66
C ALA A 40 4.59 -8.20 -6.55
N ILE A 41 3.91 -7.10 -6.89
CA ILE A 41 3.46 -6.10 -5.90
C ILE A 41 2.36 -6.71 -5.00
N ILE A 42 1.39 -7.42 -5.58
CA ILE A 42 0.29 -8.07 -4.85
C ILE A 42 0.84 -9.00 -3.77
N LEU A 43 1.73 -9.93 -4.15
CA LEU A 43 2.29 -10.90 -3.23
C LEU A 43 3.11 -10.21 -2.13
N THR A 44 3.98 -9.27 -2.50
CA THR A 44 4.82 -8.54 -1.54
C THR A 44 3.96 -7.80 -0.51
N LYS A 45 2.94 -7.07 -0.96
CA LYS A 45 2.05 -6.30 -0.06
C LYS A 45 1.19 -7.21 0.80
N PHE A 46 0.72 -8.34 0.26
CA PHE A 46 -0.05 -9.32 1.02
C PHE A 46 0.73 -9.85 2.24
N PHE A 47 2.00 -10.23 2.05
CA PHE A 47 2.85 -10.69 3.15
C PHE A 47 3.16 -9.58 4.16
N ILE A 48 3.49 -8.37 3.68
CA ILE A 48 3.79 -7.22 4.56
C ILE A 48 2.58 -6.86 5.41
N PHE A 49 1.38 -6.75 4.83
CA PHE A 49 0.18 -6.37 5.57
C PHE A 49 -0.23 -7.44 6.58
N ARG A 50 -0.09 -8.71 6.23
CA ARG A 50 -0.38 -9.82 7.15
C ARG A 50 0.57 -9.79 8.36
N ARG A 51 1.86 -9.51 8.13
CA ARG A 51 2.84 -9.40 9.21
C ARG A 51 2.63 -8.15 10.06
N ALA A 52 2.44 -6.99 9.43
CA ALA A 52 2.17 -5.72 10.11
C ALA A 52 0.95 -5.83 11.02
N ARG A 53 -0.14 -6.42 10.55
CA ARG A 53 -1.35 -6.62 11.37
C ARG A 53 -1.10 -7.52 12.59
N LYS A 54 -0.27 -8.56 12.45
CA LYS A 54 0.08 -9.44 13.56
C LYS A 54 0.90 -8.71 14.62
N GLU A 55 1.91 -7.96 14.19
CA GLU A 55 2.78 -7.18 15.09
C GLU A 55 2.01 -6.03 15.77
N ASP A 56 1.10 -5.35 15.05
CA ASP A 56 0.22 -4.32 15.63
C ASP A 56 -0.65 -4.86 16.76
N LEU A 57 -1.25 -6.03 16.58
CA LEU A 57 -2.09 -6.66 17.61
C LEU A 57 -1.26 -7.04 18.85
N MET A 58 -0.03 -7.53 18.66
CA MET A 58 0.88 -7.84 19.78
C MET A 58 1.25 -6.57 20.54
N PHE A 59 1.57 -5.50 19.81
CA PHE A 59 1.90 -4.20 20.41
C PHE A 59 0.73 -3.66 21.24
N LEU A 60 -0.48 -3.61 20.66
CA LEU A 60 -1.67 -3.09 21.35
C LEU A 60 -2.03 -3.88 22.61
N GLN A 61 -1.82 -5.20 22.61
CA GLN A 61 -2.03 -6.05 23.80
C GLN A 61 -1.05 -5.75 24.94
N ILE A 62 0.16 -5.32 24.63
CA ILE A 62 1.18 -4.95 25.63
C ILE A 62 0.98 -3.51 26.09
N PHE A 63 0.65 -2.62 25.15
CA PHE A 63 0.33 -1.23 25.42
C PHE A 63 -0.82 -1.11 26.43
N SER A 64 -1.91 -1.85 26.25
CA SER A 64 -3.07 -1.79 27.16
C SER A 64 -2.83 -2.37 28.56
N LYS A 65 -1.77 -3.16 28.75
CA LYS A 65 -1.45 -3.83 30.03
C LYS A 65 -0.30 -3.19 30.79
N SER A 66 0.40 -2.24 30.19
CA SER A 66 1.65 -1.71 30.74
C SER A 66 1.45 -0.31 31.30
N ASP A 67 1.71 -0.13 32.59
CA ASP A 67 1.67 1.19 33.25
C ASP A 67 2.97 2.00 33.04
N SER A 68 4.00 1.42 32.39
CA SER A 68 5.31 2.06 32.21
C SER A 68 5.70 2.20 30.73
N LEU A 69 5.75 3.46 30.27
CA LEU A 69 6.14 3.83 28.90
C LEU A 69 7.56 3.36 28.52
N THR A 70 8.47 3.23 29.49
CA THR A 70 9.87 2.83 29.25
C THR A 70 9.97 1.35 28.85
N ASN A 71 9.15 0.49 29.44
CA ASN A 71 9.12 -0.94 29.08
C ASN A 71 8.55 -1.14 27.67
N ILE A 72 7.55 -0.33 27.29
CA ILE A 72 6.97 -0.32 25.95
C ILE A 72 8.00 0.12 24.91
N TYR A 73 8.81 1.15 25.21
CA TYR A 73 9.83 1.66 24.29
C TYR A 73 10.88 0.61 23.89
N ASN A 74 11.36 -0.21 24.84
CA ASN A 74 12.33 -1.27 24.54
C ASN A 74 11.70 -2.40 23.71
N PHE A 75 10.44 -2.75 23.98
CA PHE A 75 9.70 -3.73 23.19
C PHE A 75 9.43 -3.24 21.75
N CYS A 76 9.17 -1.95 21.56
CA CYS A 76 8.98 -1.35 20.23
C CYS A 76 10.20 -1.50 19.31
N LYS A 77 11.42 -1.54 19.85
CA LYS A 77 12.64 -1.71 19.04
C LYS A 77 12.73 -3.09 18.38
N GLU A 78 12.04 -4.08 18.93
CA GLU A 78 12.00 -5.44 18.37
C GLU A 78 10.96 -5.59 17.25
N LEU A 79 9.96 -4.69 17.19
CA LEU A 79 8.87 -4.72 16.21
C LEU A 79 9.21 -3.92 14.94
N LYS A 80 9.81 -4.60 13.96
CA LYS A 80 10.26 -3.96 12.70
C LYS A 80 9.15 -3.66 11.69
N PHE A 81 7.99 -4.31 11.77
CA PHE A 81 6.93 -4.20 10.76
C PHE A 81 5.66 -3.52 11.25
N SER A 82 5.47 -3.32 12.55
CA SER A 82 4.32 -2.60 13.12
C SER A 82 4.37 -1.09 12.82
N PRO A 83 3.37 -0.55 12.08
CA PRO A 83 3.21 0.89 11.91
C PRO A 83 2.87 1.59 13.23
N ILE A 84 2.07 0.95 14.10
CA ILE A 84 1.68 1.53 15.39
C ILE A 84 2.90 1.73 16.30
N ALA A 85 3.80 0.74 16.37
CA ALA A 85 5.03 0.86 17.15
C ALA A 85 5.92 2.02 16.64
N ARG A 86 5.97 2.27 15.32
CA ARG A 86 6.71 3.40 14.76
C ARG A 86 6.08 4.75 15.11
N VAL A 87 4.75 4.86 15.05
CA VAL A 87 4.04 6.07 15.49
C VAL A 87 4.23 6.32 16.98
N PHE A 88 4.18 5.27 17.81
CA PHE A 88 4.52 5.37 19.24
C PHE A 88 5.93 5.92 19.47
N LEU A 89 6.93 5.37 18.77
CA LEU A 89 8.31 5.83 18.90
C LEU A 89 8.48 7.31 18.55
N ALA A 90 7.78 7.78 17.50
CA ALA A 90 7.78 9.19 17.11
C ALA A 90 7.15 10.08 18.20
N GLY A 91 5.96 9.71 18.69
CA GLY A 91 5.27 10.45 19.76
C GLY A 91 6.05 10.45 21.07
N TYR A 92 6.64 9.32 21.45
CA TYR A 92 7.44 9.19 22.66
C TYR A 92 8.73 10.02 22.60
N HIS A 93 9.42 10.01 21.45
CA HIS A 93 10.61 10.83 21.24
C HIS A 93 10.30 12.32 21.39
N GLU A 94 9.21 12.78 20.75
CA GLU A 94 8.79 14.18 20.83
C GLU A 94 8.44 14.58 22.27
N LEU A 95 7.68 13.74 22.99
CA LEU A 95 7.35 13.95 24.39
C LEU A 95 8.61 14.06 25.27
N TYR A 96 9.61 13.20 25.04
CA TYR A 96 10.86 13.22 25.80
C TYR A 96 11.66 14.50 25.57
N VAL A 97 11.77 14.96 24.30
CA VAL A 97 12.44 16.21 23.95
C VAL A 97 11.77 17.40 24.64
N TYR A 98 10.43 17.47 24.63
CA TYR A 98 9.72 18.54 25.33
C TYR A 98 9.91 18.50 26.85
N LYS A 99 9.91 17.31 27.47
CA LYS A 99 10.22 17.16 28.90
C LYS A 99 11.62 17.68 29.25
N GLU A 100 12.62 17.39 28.42
CA GLU A 100 14.01 17.81 28.66
C GLU A 100 14.21 19.32 28.47
N ILE A 101 13.61 19.89 27.42
CA ILE A 101 13.62 21.35 27.17
C ILE A 101 12.88 22.07 28.32
N GLY A 102 11.72 21.56 28.73
CA GLY A 102 10.95 22.10 29.84
C GLY A 102 11.71 22.07 31.16
N ARG A 103 12.43 20.98 31.45
CA ARG A 103 13.29 20.85 32.65
C ARG A 103 14.45 21.84 32.63
N SER A 104 15.11 22.03 31.49
CA SER A 104 16.17 23.03 31.34
C SER A 104 15.64 24.46 31.50
N ARG A 105 14.44 24.76 31.01
CA ARG A 105 13.78 26.07 31.18
C ARG A 105 13.34 26.32 32.63
N SER A 106 12.82 25.30 33.31
CA SER A 106 12.41 25.38 34.72
C SER A 106 13.61 25.63 35.65
N LYS A 107 14.77 25.02 35.37
CA LYS A 107 16.03 25.34 36.08
C LYS A 107 16.50 26.79 35.89
N SER A 108 16.15 27.43 34.78
CA SER A 108 16.46 28.84 34.50
C SER A 108 15.42 29.83 35.04
N LEU A 109 14.19 29.38 35.31
CA LEU A 109 13.04 30.22 35.69
C LEU A 109 12.49 29.75 37.05
N GLN A 110 13.31 29.90 38.09
CA GLN A 110 12.91 30.09 39.50
C GLN A 110 11.58 29.41 39.90
N GLY A 111 11.54 28.07 39.87
CA GLY A 111 10.55 27.27 40.61
C GLY A 111 9.10 27.30 40.12
N ARG A 112 8.77 27.79 38.91
CA ARG A 112 7.40 27.61 38.39
C ARG A 112 7.15 26.13 38.07
N PRO A 113 6.04 25.54 38.55
CA PRO A 113 5.71 24.15 38.27
C PRO A 113 5.58 23.94 36.76
N LEU A 114 6.16 22.84 36.32
CA LEU A 114 6.37 22.45 34.93
C LEU A 114 5.05 21.93 34.35
N ASN A 115 4.04 22.78 34.25
CA ASN A 115 2.81 22.43 33.54
C ASN A 115 3.12 22.40 32.05
N LEU A 116 3.04 21.23 31.42
CA LEU A 116 2.97 21.17 29.95
C LEU A 116 1.83 22.09 29.52
N ASN A 117 2.15 23.01 28.62
CA ASN A 117 1.13 23.88 28.08
C ASN A 117 0.31 23.07 27.07
N SER A 118 -0.95 23.44 26.85
CA SER A 118 -1.75 22.99 25.70
C SER A 118 -1.00 23.04 24.36
N LYS A 119 0.03 23.90 24.24
CA LYS A 119 0.93 23.99 23.10
C LYS A 119 1.87 22.78 22.94
N ASP A 120 2.31 22.17 24.03
CA ASP A 120 3.24 21.02 24.00
C ASP A 120 2.49 19.73 23.61
N LEU A 121 1.26 19.55 24.12
CA LEU A 121 0.36 18.47 23.68
C LEU A 121 0.00 18.60 22.19
N LYS A 122 -0.20 19.83 21.69
CA LYS A 122 -0.36 20.09 20.25
C LYS A 122 0.87 19.70 19.45
N GLY A 123 2.08 19.92 19.96
CA GLY A 123 3.33 19.50 19.32
C GLY A 123 3.43 17.98 19.17
N VAL A 124 3.11 17.25 20.24
CA VAL A 124 3.07 15.78 20.23
C VAL A 124 1.99 15.25 19.27
N SER A 125 0.78 15.81 19.31
CA SER A 125 -0.29 15.44 18.38
C SER A 125 0.11 15.68 16.92
N LEU A 126 0.77 16.80 16.62
CA LEU A 126 1.28 17.08 15.28
C LEU A 126 2.35 16.09 14.84
N ALA A 127 3.27 15.71 15.73
CA ALA A 127 4.30 14.71 15.46
C ALA A 127 3.68 13.32 15.18
N LEU A 128 2.65 12.93 15.93
CA LEU A 128 1.88 11.71 15.69
C LEU A 128 1.21 11.76 14.31
N THR A 129 0.42 12.79 13.99
CA THR A 129 -0.23 12.93 12.69
C THR A 129 0.77 12.89 11.53
N LYS A 130 1.93 13.55 11.67
CA LYS A 130 3.00 13.49 10.66
C LYS A 130 3.53 12.06 10.49
N SER A 131 3.74 11.33 11.59
CA SER A 131 4.18 9.95 11.55
C SER A 131 3.13 9.01 10.94
N ILE A 132 1.84 9.23 11.23
CA ILE A 132 0.73 8.47 10.63
C ILE A 132 0.74 8.64 9.12
N ASN A 133 0.77 9.89 8.64
CA ASN A 133 0.78 10.18 7.21
C ASN A 133 1.97 9.51 6.50
N HIS A 134 3.15 9.54 7.11
CA HIS A 134 4.34 8.87 6.58
C HIS A 134 4.17 7.34 6.50
N GLU A 135 3.61 6.70 7.53
CA GLU A 135 3.35 5.26 7.50
C GLU A 135 2.27 4.88 6.47
N ILE A 136 1.23 5.69 6.29
CA ILE A 136 0.20 5.47 5.28
C ILE A 136 0.77 5.59 3.86
N GLU A 137 1.56 6.61 3.60
CA GLU A 137 2.28 6.77 2.33
C GLU A 137 3.15 5.55 2.02
N LYS A 138 3.92 5.09 3.01
CA LYS A 138 4.77 3.88 2.90
C LYS A 138 3.95 2.61 2.63
N LEU A 139 2.79 2.45 3.28
CA LEU A 139 1.89 1.34 3.01
C LEU A 139 1.26 1.44 1.61
N GLY A 140 1.00 2.64 1.11
CA GLY A 140 0.47 2.92 -0.23
C GLY A 140 1.48 2.82 -1.37
N HIS A 141 2.78 2.91 -1.09
CA HIS A 141 3.82 2.88 -2.11
C HIS A 141 3.67 1.67 -3.07
N ARG A 142 3.74 1.91 -4.38
CA ARG A 142 3.54 0.96 -5.50
C ARG A 142 2.10 0.52 -5.78
N LEU A 143 1.10 0.88 -4.98
CA LEU A 143 -0.30 0.56 -5.31
C LEU A 143 -0.80 1.30 -6.55
N GLU A 144 -0.29 2.51 -6.78
CA GLU A 144 -0.61 3.31 -7.98
C GLU A 144 -0.31 2.54 -9.28
N PHE A 145 0.74 1.71 -9.30
CA PHE A 145 1.04 0.88 -10.45
C PHE A 145 -0.10 -0.12 -10.75
N LEU A 146 -0.75 -0.70 -9.73
CA LEU A 146 -1.91 -1.57 -9.94
C LEU A 146 -3.10 -0.77 -10.48
N ALA A 147 -3.32 0.45 -9.97
CA ALA A 147 -4.38 1.32 -10.48
C ALA A 147 -4.16 1.66 -11.96
N THR A 148 -2.94 2.07 -12.33
CA THR A 148 -2.56 2.33 -13.72
C THR A 148 -2.66 1.08 -14.59
N THR A 149 -2.23 -0.07 -14.07
CA THR A 149 -2.36 -1.35 -14.80
C THR A 149 -3.83 -1.64 -15.10
N GLY A 150 -4.68 -1.53 -14.07
CA GLY A 150 -6.11 -1.77 -14.17
C GLY A 150 -6.82 -0.85 -15.16
N SER A 151 -6.44 0.43 -15.21
CA SER A 151 -7.05 1.40 -16.12
C SER A 151 -6.46 1.36 -17.54
N THR A 152 -5.18 1.05 -17.70
CA THR A 152 -4.46 1.25 -18.98
C THR A 152 -4.34 -0.03 -19.81
N THR A 153 -4.15 -1.19 -19.18
CA THR A 153 -3.93 -2.46 -19.91
C THR A 153 -5.09 -2.91 -20.80
N PRO A 154 -6.39 -2.63 -20.48
CA PRO A 154 -7.47 -2.90 -21.42
C PRO A 154 -7.33 -2.10 -22.72
N PHE A 155 -6.92 -0.84 -22.62
CA PHE A 155 -6.70 0.02 -23.80
C PHE A 155 -5.47 -0.39 -24.61
N ILE A 156 -4.42 -0.87 -23.94
CA ILE A 156 -3.26 -1.47 -24.63
C ILE A 156 -3.69 -2.72 -25.41
N GLY A 157 -4.53 -3.57 -24.82
CA GLY A 157 -5.10 -4.74 -25.50
C GLY A 157 -6.03 -4.39 -26.66
N LEU A 158 -6.84 -3.33 -26.52
CA LEU A 158 -7.68 -2.78 -27.57
C LEU A 158 -6.85 -2.18 -28.71
N PHE A 159 -5.75 -1.50 -28.41
CA PHE A 159 -4.81 -1.05 -29.43
C PHE A 159 -4.26 -2.24 -30.24
N GLY A 160 -3.91 -3.34 -29.56
CA GLY A 160 -3.49 -4.58 -30.21
C GLY A 160 -4.54 -5.15 -31.18
N THR A 161 -5.83 -5.13 -30.81
CA THR A 161 -6.89 -5.60 -31.72
C THR A 161 -7.04 -4.69 -32.94
N VAL A 162 -7.11 -3.38 -32.73
CA VAL A 162 -7.24 -2.40 -33.82
C VAL A 162 -6.09 -2.56 -34.81
N TRP A 163 -4.86 -2.72 -34.32
CA TRP A 163 -3.70 -2.94 -35.17
C TRP A 163 -3.77 -4.26 -35.95
N GLY A 164 -4.11 -5.37 -35.27
CA GLY A 164 -4.19 -6.68 -35.93
C GLY A 164 -5.29 -6.75 -37.00
N ILE A 165 -6.45 -6.16 -36.74
CA ILE A 165 -7.55 -6.05 -37.71
C ILE A 165 -7.13 -5.17 -38.90
N MET A 166 -6.52 -4.01 -38.65
CA MET A 166 -6.00 -3.13 -39.70
C MET A 166 -4.98 -3.88 -40.58
N HIS A 167 -4.06 -4.64 -39.97
CA HIS A 167 -3.07 -5.43 -40.71
C HIS A 167 -3.73 -6.53 -41.56
N ALA A 168 -4.75 -7.22 -41.04
CA ALA A 168 -5.49 -8.22 -41.78
C ALA A 168 -6.20 -7.64 -43.01
N PHE A 169 -6.86 -6.47 -42.88
CA PHE A 169 -7.50 -5.79 -44.01
C PHE A 169 -6.48 -5.27 -45.04
N ARG A 170 -5.32 -4.79 -44.60
CA ARG A 170 -4.24 -4.40 -45.52
C ARG A 170 -3.78 -5.58 -46.38
N LEU A 171 -3.66 -6.77 -45.80
CA LEU A 171 -3.29 -7.99 -46.53
C LEU A 171 -4.36 -8.39 -47.57
N ILE A 172 -5.64 -8.23 -47.26
CA ILE A 172 -6.73 -8.43 -48.25
C ILE A 172 -6.56 -7.45 -49.42
N GLY A 173 -6.36 -6.16 -49.13
CA GLY A 173 -6.21 -5.12 -50.15
C GLY A 173 -5.01 -5.35 -51.06
N MET A 174 -3.90 -5.86 -50.53
CA MET A 174 -2.71 -6.20 -51.33
C MET A 174 -2.88 -7.48 -52.16
N LYS A 175 -3.58 -8.50 -51.65
CA LYS A 175 -3.77 -9.78 -52.36
C LYS A 175 -4.93 -9.76 -53.36
N GLY A 176 -5.83 -8.79 -53.27
CA GLY A 176 -7.00 -8.66 -54.14
C GLY A 176 -8.08 -9.73 -53.93
N SER A 177 -7.89 -10.64 -52.96
CA SER A 177 -8.86 -11.69 -52.63
C SER A 177 -8.99 -11.85 -51.11
N ALA A 178 -10.22 -11.88 -50.61
CA ALA A 178 -10.51 -12.17 -49.22
C ALA A 178 -10.64 -13.69 -49.02
N SER A 179 -9.56 -14.36 -48.62
CA SER A 179 -9.62 -15.76 -48.17
C SER A 179 -9.55 -15.82 -46.64
N ILE A 180 -10.44 -16.61 -46.02
CA ILE A 180 -10.51 -16.78 -44.57
C ILE A 180 -9.15 -17.23 -44.01
N GLY A 181 -8.49 -18.19 -44.67
CA GLY A 181 -7.17 -18.67 -44.25
C GLY A 181 -6.06 -17.60 -44.28
N GLY A 182 -6.22 -16.55 -45.09
CA GLY A 182 -5.25 -15.45 -45.18
C GLY A 182 -5.39 -14.40 -44.07
N VAL A 183 -6.56 -14.28 -43.45
CA VAL A 183 -6.88 -13.23 -42.44
C VAL A 183 -7.14 -13.76 -41.05
N ALA A 184 -7.59 -15.01 -40.93
CA ALA A 184 -7.90 -15.64 -39.66
C ALA A 184 -6.76 -15.55 -38.63
N PRO A 185 -5.47 -15.75 -39.00
CA PRO A 185 -4.37 -15.60 -38.03
C PRO A 185 -4.27 -14.18 -37.45
N GLY A 186 -4.37 -13.14 -38.29
CA GLY A 186 -4.24 -11.75 -37.83
C GLY A 186 -5.40 -11.29 -36.93
N ILE A 187 -6.61 -11.80 -37.20
CA ILE A 187 -7.79 -11.54 -36.35
C ILE A 187 -7.66 -12.30 -35.02
N ALA A 188 -7.18 -13.55 -35.03
CA ALA A 188 -6.97 -14.31 -33.82
C ALA A 188 -5.90 -13.67 -32.91
N GLU A 189 -4.77 -13.22 -33.47
CA GLU A 189 -3.74 -12.47 -32.74
C GLU A 189 -4.30 -11.20 -32.10
N ALA A 190 -5.10 -10.44 -32.84
CA ALA A 190 -5.81 -9.28 -32.33
C ALA A 190 -6.63 -9.65 -31.09
N LEU A 191 -7.50 -10.65 -31.18
CA LEU A 191 -8.37 -11.07 -30.06
C LEU A 191 -7.56 -11.52 -28.82
N ILE A 192 -6.43 -12.20 -29.02
CA ILE A 192 -5.52 -12.59 -27.93
C ILE A 192 -4.97 -11.35 -27.21
N ALA A 193 -4.62 -10.27 -27.93
CA ALA A 193 -4.10 -9.05 -27.31
C ALA A 193 -5.11 -8.40 -26.35
N THR A 194 -6.39 -8.35 -26.71
CA THR A 194 -7.44 -7.85 -25.80
C THR A 194 -7.68 -8.79 -24.62
N ALA A 195 -7.73 -10.11 -24.86
CA ALA A 195 -7.86 -11.08 -23.78
C ALA A 195 -6.70 -10.95 -22.77
N ALA A 196 -5.46 -10.82 -23.25
CA ALA A 196 -4.28 -10.59 -22.42
C ALA A 196 -4.38 -9.27 -21.63
N GLY A 197 -4.90 -8.20 -22.25
CA GLY A 197 -5.14 -6.92 -21.59
C GLY A 197 -6.10 -7.05 -20.41
N LEU A 198 -7.21 -7.77 -20.59
CA LEU A 198 -8.18 -8.04 -19.52
C LEU A 198 -7.61 -8.93 -18.41
N VAL A 199 -6.83 -9.96 -18.77
CA VAL A 199 -6.17 -10.83 -17.80
C VAL A 199 -5.16 -10.07 -16.94
N ALA A 200 -4.48 -9.05 -17.47
CA ALA A 200 -3.64 -8.17 -16.69
C ALA A 200 -4.45 -7.18 -15.83
N ALA A 201 -5.52 -6.59 -16.38
CA ALA A 201 -6.31 -5.57 -15.73
C ALA A 201 -7.13 -6.07 -14.53
N ILE A 202 -7.85 -7.18 -14.70
CA ILE A 202 -8.84 -7.65 -13.72
C ILE A 202 -8.19 -7.92 -12.35
N PRO A 203 -7.10 -8.72 -12.24
CA PRO A 203 -6.44 -8.93 -10.96
C PRO A 203 -5.89 -7.61 -10.38
N ALA A 204 -5.31 -6.75 -11.22
CA ALA A 204 -4.75 -5.47 -10.77
C ALA A 204 -5.81 -4.59 -10.08
N VAL A 205 -7.00 -4.44 -10.68
CA VAL A 205 -8.10 -3.66 -10.10
C VAL A 205 -8.62 -4.30 -8.80
N VAL A 206 -8.86 -5.60 -8.80
CA VAL A 206 -9.38 -6.31 -7.62
C VAL A 206 -8.44 -6.18 -6.44
N PHE A 207 -7.14 -6.43 -6.65
CA PHE A 207 -6.16 -6.35 -5.58
C PHE A 207 -5.81 -4.91 -5.20
N PHE A 208 -5.86 -3.95 -6.12
CA PHE A 208 -5.75 -2.53 -5.78
C PHE A 208 -6.84 -2.13 -4.77
N ASN A 209 -8.11 -2.44 -5.06
CA ASN A 209 -9.23 -2.14 -4.17
C ASN A 209 -9.10 -2.85 -2.81
N TYR A 210 -8.73 -4.13 -2.83
CA TYR A 210 -8.50 -4.90 -1.60
C TYR A 210 -7.38 -4.28 -0.74
N LEU A 211 -6.22 -4.01 -1.32
CA LEU A 211 -5.07 -3.47 -0.59
C LEU A 211 -5.35 -2.04 -0.11
N ASN A 212 -6.02 -1.22 -0.91
CA ASN A 212 -6.41 0.13 -0.51
C ASN A 212 -7.36 0.11 0.71
N SER A 213 -8.37 -0.79 0.71
CA SER A 213 -9.23 -0.99 1.87
C SER A 213 -8.44 -1.42 3.12
N ARG A 214 -7.40 -2.24 2.97
CA ARG A 214 -6.52 -2.61 4.09
C ARG A 214 -5.73 -1.41 4.63
N ILE A 215 -5.20 -0.55 3.76
CA ILE A 215 -4.50 0.68 4.18
C ILE A 215 -5.42 1.59 4.97
N GLN A 216 -6.65 1.80 4.49
CA GLN A 216 -7.64 2.57 5.24
C GLN A 216 -7.88 1.96 6.63
N GLY A 217 -7.97 0.62 6.72
CA GLY A 217 -8.03 -0.05 8.01
C GLY A 217 -6.81 0.18 8.91
N PHE A 218 -5.59 0.28 8.36
CA PHE A 218 -4.40 0.68 9.14
C PHE A 218 -4.50 2.14 9.59
N HIS A 219 -4.96 3.04 8.72
CA HIS A 219 -5.11 4.47 9.03
C HIS A 219 -6.04 4.70 10.23
N HIS A 220 -7.23 4.10 10.23
CA HIS A 220 -8.16 4.21 11.35
C HIS A 220 -7.52 3.73 12.67
N ARG A 221 -6.84 2.58 12.68
CA ARG A 221 -6.16 2.08 13.89
C ARG A 221 -5.04 2.99 14.38
N LEU A 222 -4.35 3.67 13.47
CA LEU A 222 -3.29 4.61 13.84
C LEU A 222 -3.87 5.90 14.43
N GLU A 223 -5.00 6.38 13.91
CA GLU A 223 -5.73 7.52 14.49
C GLU A 223 -6.30 7.20 15.88
N ASP A 224 -6.94 6.03 16.04
CA ASP A 224 -7.43 5.56 17.34
C ASP A 224 -6.28 5.52 18.37
N PHE A 225 -5.15 4.93 17.97
CA PHE A 225 -3.96 4.85 18.81
C PHE A 225 -3.39 6.23 19.16
N SER A 226 -3.38 7.17 18.22
CA SER A 226 -2.93 8.54 18.46
C SER A 226 -3.79 9.23 19.52
N GLY A 227 -5.11 9.06 19.45
CA GLY A 227 -6.05 9.54 20.47
C GLY A 227 -5.77 8.95 21.85
N ASP A 228 -5.65 7.62 21.93
CA ASP A 228 -5.33 6.91 23.18
C ASP A 228 -3.99 7.38 23.77
N PHE A 229 -2.97 7.58 22.92
CA PHE A 229 -1.67 8.08 23.35
C PHE A 229 -1.76 9.48 23.93
N VAL A 230 -2.42 10.42 23.24
CA VAL A 230 -2.58 11.80 23.73
C VAL A 230 -3.35 11.83 25.06
N PHE A 231 -4.44 11.06 25.17
CA PHE A 231 -5.22 10.95 26.40
C PHE A 231 -4.38 10.40 27.56
N MET A 232 -3.61 9.34 27.33
CA MET A 232 -2.72 8.76 28.34
C MET A 232 -1.65 9.76 28.80
N VAL A 233 -1.06 10.50 27.86
CA VAL A 233 -0.09 11.56 28.15
C VAL A 233 -0.74 12.64 29.01
N GLU A 234 -1.92 13.13 28.65
CA GLU A 234 -2.68 14.13 29.41
C GLU A 234 -2.98 13.67 30.85
N LYS A 235 -3.45 12.42 31.02
CA LYS A 235 -3.71 11.82 32.33
C LYS A 235 -2.47 11.75 33.22
N ASP A 236 -1.33 11.30 32.68
CA ASP A 236 -0.08 11.22 33.43
C ASP A 236 0.37 12.61 33.93
N PHE A 237 0.12 13.66 33.15
CA PHE A 237 0.39 15.03 33.59
C PHE A 237 -0.55 15.51 34.68
N MET A 238 -1.87 15.30 34.52
CA MET A 238 -2.85 15.70 35.55
C MET A 238 -2.55 15.05 36.90
N ASN A 239 -2.15 13.78 36.91
CA ASN A 239 -1.74 13.08 38.12
C ASN A 239 -0.46 13.69 38.73
N SER A 240 0.56 14.01 37.91
CA SER A 240 1.79 14.64 38.40
C SER A 240 1.60 16.08 38.92
N SER A 241 0.57 16.79 38.45
CA SER A 241 0.20 18.13 38.96
C SER A 241 -0.55 18.07 40.30
N SER A 242 -1.26 16.97 40.58
CA SER A 242 -1.96 16.74 41.86
C SER A 242 -1.01 16.50 43.03
N ASP A 243 0.15 15.89 42.78
CA ASP A 243 1.17 15.61 43.82
C ASP A 243 1.98 16.86 44.24
N ALA A 244 1.73 18.01 43.61
CA ALA A 244 2.48 19.25 43.82
C ALA A 244 1.78 20.27 44.73
N VAL A 245 0.67 19.91 45.40
CA VAL A 245 0.02 20.77 46.41
C VAL A 245 0.60 20.43 47.79
N PRO A 246 1.40 21.32 48.42
CA PRO A 246 1.79 21.14 49.81
C PRO A 246 0.52 21.24 50.66
N MET A 247 0.29 20.24 51.50
CA MET A 247 -0.65 20.32 52.61
C MET A 247 -0.07 21.24 53.70
N GLU A 248 -0.03 22.54 53.44
CA GLU A 248 -0.04 23.61 54.45
C GLU A 248 -1.34 24.38 54.14
N GLU A 249 -2.39 24.41 54.97
CA GLU A 249 -2.45 24.66 56.40
C GLU A 249 -3.64 23.88 57.04
N LEU A 250 -3.39 23.24 58.18
CA LEU A 250 -4.35 23.06 59.28
C LEU A 250 -3.75 23.68 60.54
#